data_AF-A0A0N0A764-F1
#
_entry.id   AF-A0A0N0A764-F1
#
_cell.length_a   1.000
_cell.length_b   1.000
_cell.length_c   1.000
_cell.angle_alpha   90.00
_cell.angle_beta   90.00
_cell.angle_gamma   90.00
#
_symmetry.space_group_name_H-M   'P 1'
#
loop_
_entity.id
_entity.type
_entity.pdbx_description
1 polymer ?
#
loop_
_entity_poly.entity_id
_entity_poly.type
_entity_poly.pdbx_seq_one_letter_code
_entity_poly.pdbx_strand_id
1 'polypeptide(L)' 'MGMRRRTVRRGISGRQLLAAQAAVAGSLAAALLVKELPGIVRELRIYRMTGGLRAGHRYP' A
#
# COMPACT_ATOMS: atom_id res chain seq x y z
N MET A 1 39.86 -11.15 39.40
CA MET A 1 38.42 -11.38 39.16
C MET A 1 37.95 -10.47 38.04
N GLY A 2 37.84 -10.97 36.80
CA GLY A 2 37.37 -10.17 35.67
C GLY A 2 35.84 -10.16 35.60
N MET A 3 35.21 -9.04 35.94
CA MET A 3 33.77 -8.84 35.73
C MET A 3 33.49 -8.80 34.23
N ARG A 4 32.97 -9.91 33.68
CA ARG A 4 32.37 -9.92 32.34
C ARG A 4 31.18 -8.96 32.36
N ARG A 5 31.38 -7.73 31.87
CA ARG A 5 30.28 -6.83 31.54
C ARG A 5 29.45 -7.50 30.46
N ARG A 6 28.37 -8.15 30.87
CA ARG A 6 27.32 -8.64 29.97
C ARG A 6 26.67 -7.37 29.41
N THR A 7 27.18 -6.88 28.29
CA THR A 7 26.51 -5.85 27.51
C THR A 7 25.16 -6.44 27.14
N VAL A 8 24.10 -6.03 27.84
CA VAL A 8 22.72 -6.29 27.45
C VAL A 8 22.54 -5.52 26.16
N ARG A 9 22.88 -6.14 25.03
CA ARG A 9 22.48 -5.64 23.72
C ARG A 9 20.96 -5.67 23.74
N ARG A 10 20.35 -4.53 24.03
CA ARG A 10 18.93 -4.26 23.83
C ARG A 10 18.73 -4.14 22.31
N GLY A 11 19.05 -5.24 21.61
CA GLY A 11 18.91 -5.34 20.17
C GLY A 11 17.42 -5.40 19.85
N ILE A 12 17.01 -4.66 18.83
CA ILE A 12 15.69 -4.83 18.23
C ILE A 12 15.53 -6.31 17.91
N SER A 13 14.50 -6.94 18.46
CA SER A 13 14.27 -8.36 18.23
C SER A 13 13.96 -8.58 16.74
N GLY A 14 14.30 -9.76 16.19
CA GLY A 14 14.01 -10.06 14.77
C GLY A 14 12.53 -9.85 14.42
N ARG A 15 11.62 -10.11 15.37
CA ARG A 15 10.18 -9.84 15.24
C ARG A 15 9.85 -8.35 15.08
N GLN A 16 10.52 -7.47 15.81
CA GLN A 16 10.34 -6.02 15.69
C GLN A 16 10.86 -5.51 14.35
N LEU A 17 11.98 -6.06 13.87
CA LEU A 17 12.53 -5.71 12.56
C LEU A 17 11.60 -6.15 11.41
N LEU A 18 11.07 -7.37 11.48
CA LEU A 18 10.09 -7.87 10.51
C LEU A 18 8.80 -7.05 10.53
N ALA A 19 8.31 -6.67 11.71
CA ALA A 19 7.14 -5.80 11.83
C ALA A 19 7.39 -4.42 11.20
N ALA A 20 8.57 -3.83 11.42
CA ALA A 20 8.95 -2.56 10.80
C ALA A 20 9.04 -2.67 9.27
N GLN A 21 9.64 -3.75 8.75
CA GLN A 21 9.70 -4.00 7.30
C GLN A 21 8.30 -4.16 6.70
N ALA A 22 7.42 -4.93 7.35
CA ALA A 22 6.05 -5.11 6.90
C ALA A 22 5.27 -3.78 6.92
N ALA A 23 5.46 -2.95 7.94
CA ALA A 23 4.83 -1.64 8.01
C ALA A 23 5.31 -0.70 6.88
N VAL A 24 6.61 -0.67 6.60
CA VAL A 24 7.18 0.13 5.51
C VAL A 24 6.67 -0.35 4.15
N ALA A 25 6.77 -1.65 3.87
CA ALA A 25 6.31 -2.20 2.60
C ALA A 25 4.79 -2.05 2.42
N GLY A 26 4.02 -2.31 3.48
CA GLY A 26 2.56 -2.18 3.47
C GLY A 26 2.09 -0.75 3.28
N SER A 27 2.71 0.22 3.96
CA SER A 27 2.36 1.64 3.77
C SER A 27 2.71 2.15 2.37
N LEU A 28 3.83 1.73 1.79
CA LEU A 28 4.18 2.06 0.41
C LEU A 28 3.16 1.50 -0.58
N ALA A 29 2.80 0.22 -0.46
CA ALA A 29 1.79 -0.41 -1.30
C ALA A 29 0.42 0.27 -1.15
N ALA A 30 0.01 0.60 0.07
CA ALA A 30 -1.23 1.32 0.34
C ALA A 30 -1.22 2.73 -0.27
N ALA A 31 -0.11 3.46 -0.17
CA ALA A 31 0.02 4.79 -0.77
C ALA A 31 -0.09 4.74 -2.30
N LEU A 32 0.52 3.74 -2.94
CA LEU A 32 0.38 3.52 -4.38
C LEU A 32 -1.06 3.19 -4.75
N LEU A 33 -1.72 2.29 -4.01
CA LEU A 33 -3.14 1.99 -4.22
C LEU A 33 -4.00 3.25 -4.10
N VAL A 34 -3.85 4.04 -3.04
CA VAL A 34 -4.60 5.28 -2.84
C VAL A 34 -4.34 6.30 -3.95
N LYS A 35 -3.13 6.34 -4.50
CA LYS A 35 -2.77 7.22 -5.62
C LYS A 35 -3.40 6.78 -6.94
N GLU A 36 -3.50 5.48 -7.20
CA GLU A 36 -4.08 4.96 -8.45
C GLU A 36 -5.62 4.85 -8.39
N LEU A 37 -6.20 4.72 -7.21
CA LEU A 37 -7.66 4.70 -6.98
C LEU A 37 -8.43 5.87 -7.63
N PRO A 38 -8.03 7.15 -7.51
CA PRO A 38 -8.73 8.25 -8.16
C PRO A 38 -8.70 8.16 -9.69
N GLY A 39 -7.66 7.54 -10.28
CA GLY A 39 -7.60 7.27 -11.72
C GLY A 39 -8.66 6.26 -12.15
N ILE A 40 -8.73 5.12 -11.45
CA ILE A 40 -9.74 4.08 -11.70
C ILE A 40 -11.15 4.61 -11.47
N VAL A 41 -11.38 5.34 -10.38
CA VAL A 41 -12.69 5.95 -10.06
C VAL A 41 -13.07 6.99 -11.11
N ARG A 42 -12.11 7.78 -11.61
CA ARG A 42 -12.34 8.74 -12.69
C ARG A 42 -12.74 8.02 -13.99
N GLU A 43 -12.04 6.96 -14.37
CA GLU A 43 -12.36 6.17 -15.57
C GLU A 43 -13.76 5.56 -15.46
N LEU A 44 -14.09 4.95 -14.31
CA LEU A 44 -15.43 4.42 -14.01
C LEU A 44 -16.50 5.51 -14.03
N ARG A 45 -16.19 6.71 -13.52
CA ARG A 45 -17.13 7.85 -13.54
C ARG A 45 -17.38 8.34 -14.95
N ILE A 46 -16.34 8.44 -15.79
CA ILE A 46 -16.46 8.76 -17.21
C ILE A 46 -17.30 7.69 -17.89
N TYR A 47 -16.97 6.42 -17.70
CA TYR A 47 -17.73 5.28 -18.23
C TYR A 47 -19.21 5.35 -17.82
N ARG A 48 -19.52 5.73 -16.58
CA ARG A 48 -20.91 5.95 -16.14
C ARG A 48 -21.57 7.17 -16.79
N MET A 49 -20.84 8.27 -16.97
CA MET A 49 -21.35 9.50 -17.59
C MET A 49 -21.61 9.34 -19.08
N THR A 50 -20.75 8.58 -19.78
CA THR A 50 -20.90 8.33 -21.22
C THR A 50 -21.96 7.28 -21.53
N GLY A 51 -22.43 6.52 -20.53
CA GLY A 51 -23.43 5.46 -20.71
C GLY A 51 -22.84 4.07 -20.89
N GLY A 52 -21.53 3.90 -20.69
CA GLY A 52 -20.81 2.64 -20.71
C GLY A 52 -20.96 1.85 -22.02
N LEU A 53 -20.98 0.52 -21.95
CA LEU A 53 -21.25 -0.38 -23.09
C LEU A 53 -22.57 -0.08 -23.82
N ARG A 54 -23.49 0.68 -23.21
CA ARG A 54 -24.75 1.13 -23.83
C ARG A 54 -24.64 2.46 -24.58
N ALA A 55 -23.53 3.20 -24.43
CA ALA A 55 -23.26 4.44 -25.17
C ALA A 55 -23.09 4.20 -26.68
N GLY A 56 -22.46 3.07 -27.04
CA GLY A 56 -22.21 2.66 -28.42
C GLY A 56 -23.44 2.18 -29.18
N HIS A 57 -24.61 2.07 -28.54
CA HIS A 57 -25.85 1.64 -29.19
C HIS A 57 -26.69 2.81 -29.72
N ARG A 58 -26.20 4.06 -29.58
CA ARG A 58 -26.90 5.28 -30.02
C ARG A 58 -26.29 5.93 -31.26
N TYR A 59 -25.59 5.15 -32.09
CA TYR A 59 -25.39 5.48 -33.50
C TYR A 59 -25.71 4.23 -34.33
N PRO A 60 -26.69 4.31 -35.28
CA PRO A 60 -26.97 3.24 -36.22
C PRO A 60 -25.82 3.02 -37.20
#